data_AF-A0A183B6M2-F1
#
_entry.id   AF-A0A183B6M2-F1
#
_cell.length_a   1.000
_cell.length_b   1.000
_cell.length_c   1.000
_cell.angle_alpha   90.00
_cell.angle_beta   90.00
_cell.angle_gamma   90.00
#
_symmetry.space_group_name_H-M   'P 1'
#
loop_
_entity.id
_entity.type
_entity.pdbx_description
1 polymer ?
#
loop_
_entity_poly.entity_id
_entity_poly.type
_entity_poly.pdbx_seq_one_letter_code
_entity_poly.pdbx_strand_id
1 'polypeptide(L)'
;MCSLGLMKRLKQSKDPSVLREFNSYLKFRAKLAMANARIQFLDEFISNLEYPKQYRTVLRRNCVNITNMFLGHQALNQRNTLSIRLLEMERNFLKSSRVLDELAAEEETEFVA
;
A
#
# COMPACT_ATOMS: atom_id res chain seq x y z
N MET A 1 3.02 -9.13 13.91
CA MET A 1 3.83 -10.36 13.90
C MET A 1 3.63 -11.05 12.57
N CYS A 2 4.67 -11.18 11.75
CA CYS A 2 4.55 -11.85 10.45
C CYS A 2 4.70 -13.36 10.62
N SER A 3 3.60 -14.04 10.37
CA SER A 3 3.40 -15.39 9.85
C SER A 3 4.60 -16.12 9.22
N LEU A 4 5.68 -16.34 9.97
CA LEU A 4 6.75 -17.28 9.60
C LEU A 4 6.21 -18.70 9.31
N GLY A 5 5.07 -19.06 9.91
CA GLY A 5 4.36 -20.32 9.63
C GLY A 5 3.75 -20.40 8.23
N LEU A 6 3.18 -19.30 7.73
CA LEU A 6 2.46 -19.26 6.44
C LEU A 6 3.43 -19.41 5.26
N MET A 7 4.64 -18.84 5.40
CA MET A 7 5.74 -18.98 4.43
C MET A 7 6.36 -20.39 4.40
N LYS A 8 6.31 -21.13 5.52
CA LYS A 8 6.74 -22.55 5.58
C LYS A 8 5.69 -23.48 4.95
N ARG A 9 4.40 -23.24 5.19
CA ARG A 9 3.28 -24.01 4.62
C ARG A 9 3.22 -23.86 3.08
N LEU A 10 3.39 -22.64 2.57
CA LEU A 10 3.41 -22.36 1.12
C LEU A 10 4.58 -22.97 0.35
N LYS A 11 5.73 -23.22 0.99
CA LYS A 11 6.85 -23.91 0.34
C LYS A 11 6.54 -25.38 0.05
N GLN A 12 5.55 -25.97 0.72
CA GLN A 12 5.13 -27.36 0.53
C GLN A 12 3.97 -27.48 -0.48
N SER A 13 3.08 -26.48 -0.52
CA SER A 13 1.98 -26.39 -1.49
C SER A 13 2.51 -26.05 -2.89
N LYS A 14 2.43 -27.01 -3.83
CA LYS A 14 2.74 -26.81 -5.26
C LYS A 14 1.58 -26.16 -6.03
N ASP A 15 0.52 -25.72 -5.35
CA ASP A 15 -0.67 -25.20 -6.01
C ASP A 15 -0.43 -23.76 -6.56
N PRO A 16 -0.50 -23.57 -7.88
CA PRO A 16 -0.34 -22.26 -8.51
C PRO A 16 -1.38 -21.22 -8.04
N SER A 17 -2.55 -21.64 -7.57
CA SER A 17 -3.62 -20.77 -7.06
C SER A 17 -3.19 -20.11 -5.75
N VAL A 18 -2.60 -20.90 -4.85
CA VAL A 18 -2.14 -20.45 -3.54
C VAL A 18 -0.93 -19.50 -3.68
N LEU A 19 0.01 -19.81 -4.58
CA LEU A 19 1.13 -18.92 -4.92
C LEU A 19 0.67 -17.59 -5.51
N ARG A 20 -0.41 -17.58 -6.29
CA ARG A 20 -0.99 -16.35 -6.87
C ARG A 20 -1.57 -15.45 -5.79
N GLU A 21 -2.34 -16.01 -4.86
CA GLU A 21 -2.91 -15.25 -3.73
C GLU A 21 -1.83 -14.69 -2.81
N PHE A 22 -0.79 -15.48 -2.51
CA PHE A 22 0.34 -15.00 -1.71
C PHE A 22 1.11 -13.87 -2.40
N ASN A 23 1.35 -13.97 -3.70
CA ASN A 23 1.97 -12.88 -4.47
C ASN A 23 1.10 -11.63 -4.46
N SER A 24 -0.23 -11.76 -4.54
CA SER A 24 -1.16 -10.65 -4.41
C SER A 24 -1.07 -10.01 -3.01
N TYR A 25 -1.05 -10.81 -1.95
CA TYR A 25 -0.86 -10.37 -0.57
C TYR A 25 0.44 -9.56 -0.40
N LEU A 26 1.58 -10.09 -0.86
CA LEU A 26 2.87 -9.39 -0.79
C LEU A 26 2.85 -8.07 -1.56
N LYS A 27 2.24 -8.05 -2.75
CA LYS A 27 2.08 -6.83 -3.55
C LYS A 27 1.26 -5.78 -2.80
N PHE A 28 0.12 -6.15 -2.21
CA PHE A 28 -0.70 -5.21 -1.44
C PHE A 28 0.02 -4.68 -0.22
N ARG A 29 0.73 -5.55 0.50
CA ARG A 29 1.51 -5.15 1.67
C ARG A 29 2.64 -4.17 1.33
N ALA A 30 3.39 -4.45 0.26
CA ALA A 30 4.44 -3.55 -0.22
C ALA A 30 3.87 -2.20 -0.66
N LYS A 31 2.74 -2.21 -1.40
CA LYS A 31 2.03 -0.99 -1.81
C LYS A 31 1.54 -0.17 -0.61
N LEU A 32 1.01 -0.82 0.42
CA LEU A 32 0.60 -0.17 1.67
C LEU A 32 1.76 0.49 2.39
N ALA A 33 2.89 -0.19 2.52
CA ALA A 33 4.08 0.37 3.15
C ALA A 33 4.59 1.60 2.38
N MET A 34 4.64 1.54 1.05
CA MET A 34 5.04 2.67 0.21
C MET A 34 4.05 3.84 0.31
N ALA A 35 2.74 3.57 0.33
CA ALA A 35 1.72 4.60 0.44
C ALA A 35 1.79 5.32 1.80
N ASN A 36 1.94 4.58 2.90
CA ASN A 36 2.12 5.14 4.24
C ASN A 36 3.37 6.01 4.33
N ALA A 37 4.52 5.50 3.88
CA ALA A 37 5.75 6.28 3.83
C ALA A 37 5.58 7.55 2.99
N ARG A 38 4.88 7.45 1.85
CA ARG A 38 4.64 8.62 0.99
C ARG A 38 3.76 9.67 1.67
N ILE A 39 2.73 9.27 2.41
CA ILE A 39 1.89 10.19 3.18
C ILE A 39 2.73 10.89 4.25
N GLN A 40 3.57 10.16 4.99
CA GLN A 40 4.48 10.76 5.98
C GLN A 40 5.40 11.80 5.36
N PHE A 41 6.03 11.48 4.21
CA PHE A 41 6.83 12.45 3.47
C PHE A 41 6.05 13.71 3.07
N LEU A 42 4.77 13.57 2.67
CA LEU A 42 3.95 14.73 2.32
C LEU A 42 3.64 15.59 3.55
N ASP A 43 3.34 14.96 4.69
CA ASP A 43 3.06 15.65 5.94
C ASP A 43 4.28 16.46 6.42
N GLU A 44 5.50 15.92 6.24
CA GLU A 44 6.75 16.63 6.52
C GLU A 44 6.95 17.86 5.64
N PHE A 45 6.74 17.75 4.32
CA PHE A 45 6.91 18.90 3.40
C PHE A 45 5.88 19.99 3.66
N ILE A 46 4.64 19.60 3.99
CA ILE A 46 3.58 20.56 4.33
C ILE A 46 3.93 21.30 5.62
N SER A 47 4.43 20.58 6.63
CA SER A 47 4.78 21.16 7.94
C SER A 47 6.01 22.08 7.86
N ASN A 48 7.02 21.69 7.09
CA ASN A 48 8.28 22.42 6.97
C ASN A 48 8.26 23.49 5.85
N LEU A 49 7.18 23.55 5.05
CA LEU A 49 7.07 24.39 3.85
C LEU A 49 8.17 24.14 2.81
N GLU A 50 8.78 22.95 2.83
CA GLU A 50 9.87 22.54 1.95
C GLU A 50 9.36 21.59 0.86
N TYR A 51 9.05 22.17 -0.30
CA TYR A 51 8.44 21.41 -1.41
C TYR A 51 9.48 20.94 -2.45
N PRO A 52 9.41 19.66 -2.88
CA PRO A 52 10.26 19.16 -3.95
C PRO A 52 10.11 19.97 -5.26
N LYS A 53 11.20 20.07 -6.04
CA LYS A 53 11.24 20.82 -7.31
C LYS A 53 10.14 20.42 -8.31
N GLN A 54 9.67 19.17 -8.23
CA GLN A 54 8.60 18.63 -9.06
C GLN A 54 7.28 19.39 -8.89
N TYR A 55 6.93 19.82 -7.66
CA TYR A 55 5.70 20.59 -7.41
C TYR A 55 5.74 21.94 -8.11
N ARG A 56 6.88 22.64 -8.02
CA ARG A 56 7.11 23.90 -8.75
C ARG A 56 7.00 23.70 -10.25
N THR A 57 7.48 22.56 -10.76
CA THR A 57 7.40 22.22 -12.20
C THR A 57 5.95 22.03 -12.65
N VAL A 58 5.12 21.37 -11.84
CA VAL A 58 3.70 21.17 -12.14
C VAL A 58 2.94 22.51 -12.15
N LEU A 59 3.15 23.37 -11.14
CA LEU A 59 2.51 24.69 -11.10
C LEU A 59 2.92 25.55 -12.31
N ARG A 60 4.21 25.54 -12.69
CA ARG A 60 4.70 26.24 -13.90
C ARG A 60 4.01 25.76 -15.18
N ARG A 61 3.89 24.44 -15.35
CA ARG A 61 3.22 23.86 -16.54
C ARG A 61 1.75 24.27 -16.65
N ASN A 62 1.11 24.52 -15.51
CA ASN A 62 -0.28 24.94 -15.44
C ASN A 62 -0.44 26.47 -15.40
N CYS A 63 0.63 27.24 -15.65
CA CYS A 63 0.63 28.71 -15.58
C CYS A 63 0.10 29.27 -14.24
N VAL A 64 0.29 28.52 -13.15
CA VAL A 64 -0.11 28.93 -11.80
C VAL A 64 1.05 29.64 -11.11
N ASN A 65 0.75 30.75 -10.44
CA ASN A 65 1.74 31.47 -9.61
C ASN A 65 2.28 30.54 -8.52
N ILE A 66 3.61 30.44 -8.43
CA ILE A 66 4.28 29.55 -7.49
C ILE A 66 4.32 30.24 -6.12
N THR A 67 3.30 30.00 -5.30
CA THR A 67 3.26 30.43 -3.91
C THR A 67 3.27 29.21 -2.99
N ASN A 68 3.70 29.40 -1.73
CA ASN A 68 3.65 28.34 -0.72
C ASN A 68 2.21 27.83 -0.51
N MET A 69 1.21 28.69 -0.67
CA MET A 69 -0.20 28.31 -0.63
C MET A 69 -0.55 27.30 -1.73
N PHE A 70 -0.20 27.56 -2.99
CA PHE A 70 -0.48 26.62 -4.08
C PHE A 70 0.32 25.33 -3.99
N LEU A 71 1.57 25.40 -3.52
CA LEU A 71 2.40 24.22 -3.28
C LEU A 71 1.81 23.35 -2.15
N GLY A 72 1.39 23.99 -1.06
CA GLY A 72 0.70 23.34 0.06
C GLY A 72 -0.62 22.69 -0.36
N HIS A 73 -1.46 23.40 -1.12
CA HIS A 73 -2.68 22.83 -1.68
C HIS A 73 -2.41 21.61 -2.56
N GLN A 74 -1.39 21.66 -3.41
CA GLN A 74 -1.04 20.52 -4.26
C GLN A 74 -0.57 19.32 -3.42
N ALA A 75 0.25 19.55 -2.39
CA ALA A 75 0.72 18.50 -1.49
C ALA A 75 -0.45 17.89 -0.68
N LEU A 76 -1.35 18.72 -0.15
CA LEU A 76 -2.56 18.30 0.56
C LEU A 76 -3.49 17.49 -0.34
N ASN A 77 -3.72 17.94 -1.58
CA ASN A 77 -4.56 17.19 -2.53
C ASN A 77 -3.96 15.83 -2.86
N GLN A 78 -2.64 15.75 -3.04
CA GLN A 78 -1.96 14.48 -3.26
C GLN A 78 -2.05 13.58 -2.03
N ARG A 79 -1.88 14.13 -0.83
CA ARG A 79 -2.02 13.41 0.44
C ARG A 79 -3.43 12.83 0.57
N ASN A 80 -4.46 13.64 0.41
CA ASN A 80 -5.86 13.20 0.50
C ASN A 80 -6.19 12.10 -0.53
N THR A 81 -5.70 12.25 -1.77
CA THR A 81 -5.87 11.23 -2.82
C THR A 81 -5.19 9.92 -2.42
N LEU A 82 -3.99 9.98 -1.84
CA LEU A 82 -3.29 8.79 -1.36
C LEU A 82 -4.00 8.16 -0.16
N SER A 83 -4.50 8.95 0.78
CA SER A 83 -5.26 8.45 1.94
C SER A 83 -6.53 7.69 1.52
N ILE A 84 -7.27 8.20 0.53
CA ILE A 84 -8.46 7.49 0.01
C ILE A 84 -8.05 6.15 -0.61
N ARG A 85 -7.01 6.15 -1.45
CA ARG A 85 -6.48 4.92 -2.05
C ARG A 85 -5.92 3.95 -1.02
N LEU A 86 -5.39 4.46 0.08
CA LEU A 86 -4.83 3.65 1.17
C LEU A 86 -5.94 2.81 1.81
N LEU A 87 -7.11 3.40 2.08
CA LEU A 87 -8.27 2.66 2.60
C LEU A 87 -8.71 1.53 1.66
N GLU A 88 -8.68 1.77 0.35
CA GLU A 88 -8.97 0.72 -0.65
C GLU A 88 -7.90 -0.39 -0.62
N MET A 89 -6.63 -0.03 -0.51
CA MET A 89 -5.53 -1.00 -0.39
C MET A 89 -5.59 -1.80 0.90
N GLU A 90 -5.96 -1.19 2.03
CA GLU A 90 -6.18 -1.87 3.31
C GLU A 90 -7.32 -2.88 3.22
N ARG A 91 -8.44 -2.51 2.58
CA ARG A 91 -9.56 -3.44 2.33
C ARG A 91 -9.11 -4.62 1.48
N ASN A 92 -8.34 -4.37 0.42
CA ASN A 92 -7.83 -5.45 -0.44
C ASN A 92 -6.81 -6.34 0.28
N PHE A 93 -5.95 -5.74 1.12
CA PHE A 93 -5.04 -6.48 1.98
C PHE A 93 -5.79 -7.39 2.97
N LEU A 94 -6.81 -6.86 3.65
CA LEU A 94 -7.63 -7.64 4.58
C LEU A 94 -8.35 -8.79 3.89
N LYS A 95 -8.90 -8.57 2.69
CA LYS A 95 -9.51 -9.64 1.89
C LYS A 95 -8.51 -10.73 1.52
N SER A 96 -7.34 -10.35 1.00
CA SER A 96 -6.29 -11.30 0.61
C SER A 96 -5.70 -12.04 1.83
N SER A 97 -5.60 -11.37 2.98
CA SER A 97 -5.19 -12.03 4.23
C SER A 97 -6.21 -13.08 4.67
N ARG A 98 -7.51 -12.77 4.62
CA ARG A 98 -8.57 -13.72 5.00
C ARG A 98 -8.59 -14.96 4.11
N VAL A 99 -8.43 -14.79 2.80
CA VAL A 99 -8.33 -15.93 1.88
C VAL A 99 -7.14 -16.84 2.24
N LEU A 100 -6.00 -16.25 2.63
CA LEU A 100 -4.85 -17.03 3.11
C LEU A 100 -5.09 -17.71 4.46
N ASP A 101 -5.86 -17.08 5.35
CA ASP A 101 -6.23 -17.66 6.64
C ASP A 101 -7.25 -18.81 6.47
N GLU A 102 -8.19 -18.69 5.52
CA GLU A 102 -9.16 -19.72 5.14
C GLU A 102 -8.49 -20.93 4.46
N LEU A 103 -7.58 -20.68 3.51
CA LEU A 103 -6.74 -21.73 2.90
C LEU A 103 -5.95 -22.52 3.94
N ALA A 104 -5.47 -21.85 5.00
CA ALA A 104 -4.76 -22.52 6.08
C ALA A 104 -5.65 -23.45 6.92
N ALA A 105 -6.97 -23.22 6.95
CA ALA A 105 -7.94 -24.05 7.68
C ALA A 105 -8.45 -25.23 6.85
N GLU A 106 -8.66 -25.04 5.54
CA GLU A 106 -9.09 -26.10 4.63
C GLU A 106 -7.99 -27.17 4.44
N GLU A 107 -6.72 -26.78 4.31
CA GLU A 107 -5.59 -27.73 4.24
C GLU A 107 -5.39 -28.52 5.56
N GLU A 108 -5.79 -27.99 6.72
CA GLU A 108 -5.71 -28.74 8.00
C GLU A 108 -6.66 -29.94 8.01
N THR A 109 -7.76 -29.89 7.26
CA THR A 109 -8.66 -31.04 7.10
C THR A 109 -8.18 -32.10 6.11
N GLU A 110 -7.30 -31.75 5.16
CA GLU A 110 -6.72 -32.72 4.21
C GLU A 110 -5.57 -33.56 4.83
N PHE A 111 -4.98 -33.11 5.94
CA PHE A 111 -3.91 -33.83 6.64
C PHE A 111 -4.39 -34.79 7.76
N VAL A 112 -5.70 -34.92 7.98
CA VAL A 112 -6.30 -35.81 9.02
C VAL A 112 -7.02 -37.02 8.43
N ALA A 113 -6.83 -37.34 7.13
CA ALA A 113 -7.33 -38.58 6.52
C ALA A 113 -6.28 -39.70 6.54
#